data_AF-A0A1G9V948-F1
#
_entry.id   AF-A0A1G9V948-F1
#
_cell.length_a   1.000
_cell.length_b   1.000
_cell.length_c   1.000
_cell.angle_alpha   90.00
_cell.angle_beta   90.00
_cell.angle_gamma   90.00
#
_symmetry.space_group_name_H-M   'P 1'
#
loop_
_entity.id
_entity.type
_entity.pdbx_description
1 polymer ?
#
loop_
_entity_poly.entity_id
_entity_poly.type
_entity_poly.pdbx_seq_one_letter_code
_entity_poly.pdbx_strand_id
1 'polypeptide(L)'
;MTTGHKEEENLIMTGEKEWYAKAGRSPFAEDGFTSELMARIEAAADSNGASKSKFRSGKSLGLTCLAALLLFGVLIWPLGEWGKGDYAGKLPSLWSTTTGAAVQPTASSQTYNPPVGSAEFEIDGLKYYMPLPLDRSKERAFAVETSVGIVWSPPPPRVDYLKPKYTHNTEPYTLYLTPKGHSELSANSAKRIYTFPLYAGGAQTYFDLGYIYGAGDYLLFSHNAYTLGVGRGANPAKLAAIDLRKAAVGEVVVPRELLTVDSAYGLYKSFMAIDQDREELLLVDYTEDGKGGYTQQNKLYDIATGNFQVLTGDITTVKNERPVKTHYGEISTDTKADYFVAHYEVKGEQRSVEINMLTGRQWFYDWWYDEYGEKIDPSAMSNQ
;
A
#
# COMPACT_ATOMS: atom_id res chain seq x y z
N MET A 1 -39.16 -23.15 -50.38
CA MET A 1 -38.00 -24.05 -50.45
C MET A 1 -36.98 -23.60 -49.43
N THR A 2 -36.43 -24.57 -48.75
CA THR A 2 -35.74 -24.55 -47.45
C THR A 2 -34.21 -24.58 -47.64
N THR A 3 -33.47 -24.36 -46.55
CA THR A 3 -32.05 -24.68 -46.27
C THR A 3 -30.98 -23.69 -46.77
N GLY A 4 -29.96 -23.31 -46.00
CA GLY A 4 -29.57 -23.74 -44.66
C GLY A 4 -28.41 -22.90 -44.09
N HIS A 5 -28.40 -22.78 -42.76
CA HIS A 5 -27.29 -22.30 -41.94
C HIS A 5 -26.03 -23.15 -42.13
N LYS A 6 -24.85 -22.51 -42.07
CA LYS A 6 -23.66 -23.13 -41.49
C LYS A 6 -23.02 -22.14 -40.52
N GLU A 7 -23.11 -22.49 -39.24
CA GLU A 7 -22.33 -21.96 -38.14
C GLU A 7 -20.84 -22.24 -38.42
N GLU A 8 -19.99 -21.22 -38.30
CA GLU A 8 -18.55 -21.42 -38.14
C GLU A 8 -18.33 -21.95 -36.72
N GLU A 9 -18.22 -23.27 -36.62
CA GLU A 9 -17.72 -23.94 -35.42
C GLU A 9 -16.36 -23.36 -35.06
N ASN A 10 -16.26 -22.78 -33.85
CA ASN A 10 -15.01 -22.63 -33.13
C ASN A 10 -14.38 -24.02 -33.01
N LEU A 11 -13.45 -24.33 -33.92
CA LEU A 11 -12.50 -25.42 -33.80
C LEU A 11 -11.64 -25.15 -32.56
N ILE A 12 -12.13 -25.59 -31.41
CA ILE A 12 -11.29 -25.94 -30.28
C ILE A 12 -10.31 -26.97 -30.86
N MET A 13 -9.02 -26.61 -30.92
CA MET A 13 -7.92 -27.49 -31.29
C MET A 13 -7.81 -28.63 -30.27
N THR A 14 -8.74 -29.58 -30.33
CA THR A 14 -8.63 -30.90 -29.68
C THR A 14 -7.68 -31.73 -30.53
N GLY A 15 -6.38 -31.47 -30.41
CA GLY A 15 -5.38 -32.16 -31.21
C GLY A 15 -4.00 -31.52 -31.17
N GLU A 16 -3.40 -31.41 -29.99
CA GLU A 16 -1.97 -31.64 -29.78
C GLU A 16 -1.71 -31.73 -28.27
N LYS A 17 -1.79 -32.95 -27.71
CA LYS A 17 -1.39 -33.24 -26.32
C LYS A 17 0.12 -32.98 -26.07
N GLU A 18 0.90 -32.74 -27.12
CA GLU A 18 2.37 -32.68 -27.05
C GLU A 18 2.96 -31.30 -26.76
N TRP A 19 2.16 -30.24 -26.64
CA TRP A 19 2.70 -28.88 -26.49
C TRP A 19 3.51 -28.72 -25.18
N TYR A 20 3.08 -29.37 -24.10
CA TYR A 20 3.80 -29.39 -22.82
C TYR A 20 5.18 -30.08 -22.95
N ALA A 21 5.26 -31.18 -23.70
CA ALA A 21 6.53 -31.87 -23.94
C ALA A 21 7.47 -31.07 -24.86
N LYS A 22 6.91 -30.25 -25.78
CA LYS A 22 7.68 -29.36 -26.66
C LYS A 22 8.22 -28.13 -25.93
N ALA A 23 7.53 -27.63 -24.89
CA ALA A 23 7.96 -26.46 -24.11
C ALA A 23 9.29 -26.68 -23.35
N GLY A 24 9.63 -27.94 -23.01
CA GLY A 24 10.91 -28.30 -22.38
C GLY A 24 12.09 -28.47 -23.35
N ARG A 25 11.91 -28.24 -24.66
CA ARG A 25 13.00 -28.27 -25.65
C ARG A 25 13.37 -26.84 -26.05
N SER A 26 14.67 -26.57 -26.11
CA SER A 26 15.26 -25.27 -26.48
C SER A 26 14.57 -24.68 -27.72
N PRO A 27 14.23 -23.37 -27.75
CA PRO A 27 14.95 -22.26 -27.12
C PRO A 27 14.51 -21.88 -25.68
N PHE A 28 13.53 -22.56 -25.08
CA PHE A 28 12.92 -22.18 -23.80
C PHE A 28 13.45 -22.92 -22.56
N ALA A 29 14.69 -23.41 -22.60
CA ALA A 29 15.32 -24.06 -21.46
C ALA A 29 15.75 -23.03 -20.40
N GLU A 30 14.79 -22.45 -19.68
CA GLU A 30 15.03 -21.67 -18.46
C GLU A 30 15.08 -22.60 -17.23
N ASP A 31 15.87 -22.22 -16.22
CA ASP A 31 16.04 -22.92 -14.94
C ASP A 31 14.72 -22.97 -14.15
N GLY A 32 13.84 -23.90 -14.55
CA GLY A 32 12.51 -24.07 -14.00
C GLY A 32 11.60 -24.95 -14.84
N PHE A 33 11.83 -25.06 -16.15
CA PHE A 33 11.03 -25.86 -17.07
C PHE A 33 11.74 -27.18 -17.44
N THR A 34 11.99 -28.02 -16.43
CA THR A 34 12.57 -29.35 -16.68
C THR A 34 11.52 -30.30 -17.25
N SER A 35 11.95 -31.22 -18.11
CA SER A 35 11.09 -32.26 -18.69
C SER A 35 10.40 -33.13 -17.63
N GLU A 36 11.06 -33.38 -16.50
CA GLU A 36 10.48 -34.10 -15.36
C GLU A 36 9.36 -33.32 -14.68
N LEU A 37 9.48 -31.99 -14.52
CA LEU A 37 8.41 -31.17 -13.96
C LEU A 37 7.19 -31.14 -14.88
N MET A 38 7.43 -31.01 -16.19
CA MET A 38 6.33 -31.00 -17.18
C MET A 38 5.59 -32.34 -17.23
N ALA A 39 6.31 -33.47 -17.17
CA ALA A 39 5.71 -34.79 -17.10
C ALA A 39 4.84 -35.00 -15.85
N ARG A 40 5.22 -34.41 -14.70
CA ARG A 40 4.42 -34.45 -13.47
C ARG A 40 3.16 -33.61 -13.55
N ILE A 41 3.22 -32.45 -14.22
CA ILE A 41 2.06 -31.58 -14.44
C ILE A 41 1.05 -32.27 -15.36
N GLU A 42 1.53 -32.93 -16.41
CA GLU A 42 0.68 -33.66 -17.35
C GLU A 42 -0.02 -34.86 -16.67
N ALA A 43 0.71 -35.61 -15.84
CA ALA A 43 0.13 -36.69 -15.04
C ALA A 43 -0.93 -36.19 -14.03
N ALA A 44 -0.73 -35.01 -13.45
CA ALA A 44 -1.70 -34.39 -12.54
C ALA A 44 -2.96 -33.91 -13.28
N ALA A 45 -2.81 -33.37 -14.50
CA ALA A 45 -3.93 -32.92 -15.32
C ALA A 45 -4.82 -34.08 -15.80
N ASP A 46 -4.22 -35.21 -16.21
CA ASP A 46 -4.98 -36.40 -16.64
C ASP A 46 -5.69 -37.10 -15.44
N SER A 47 -5.20 -36.93 -14.21
CA SER A 47 -5.82 -37.51 -13.01
C SER A 47 -7.15 -36.87 -12.58
N ASN A 48 -7.45 -35.65 -13.05
CA ASN A 48 -8.68 -34.92 -12.73
C ASN A 48 -9.83 -35.19 -13.73
N GLY A 49 -9.61 -36.00 -14.76
CA GLY A 49 -10.57 -36.27 -15.83
C GLY A 49 -11.51 -37.47 -15.61
N ALA A 50 -11.31 -38.29 -14.58
CA ALA A 50 -12.09 -39.53 -14.41
C ALA A 50 -12.39 -39.88 -12.95
N SER A 51 -13.52 -39.43 -12.42
CA SER A 51 -14.56 -40.37 -11.93
C SER A 51 -15.80 -39.64 -11.39
N LYS A 52 -16.94 -39.90 -12.02
CA LYS A 52 -18.25 -39.93 -11.35
C LYS A 52 -18.54 -41.39 -11.03
N SER A 53 -18.59 -41.77 -9.75
CA SER A 53 -19.37 -42.93 -9.32
C SER A 53 -19.62 -42.87 -7.80
N LYS A 54 -20.86 -43.11 -7.42
CA LYS A 54 -21.39 -43.15 -6.04
C LYS A 54 -20.80 -44.34 -5.26
N PHE A 55 -20.52 -44.17 -3.96
CA PHE A 55 -20.94 -45.14 -2.93
C PHE A 55 -20.97 -44.53 -1.52
N ARG A 56 -21.90 -45.06 -0.69
CA ARG A 56 -22.21 -44.69 0.70
C ARG A 56 -21.46 -45.60 1.71
N SER A 57 -21.53 -45.21 2.99
CA SER A 57 -21.07 -45.89 4.23
C SER A 57 -19.57 -45.74 4.52
N GLY A 58 -19.07 -45.63 5.75
CA GLY A 58 -19.62 -45.57 7.09
C GLY A 58 -18.49 -45.91 8.07
N LYS A 59 -18.22 -45.03 9.04
CA LYS A 59 -17.39 -45.21 10.27
C LYS A 59 -15.93 -45.72 10.15
N SER A 60 -15.00 -44.84 10.58
CA SER A 60 -13.81 -45.03 11.45
C SER A 60 -12.62 -44.24 10.91
N LEU A 61 -12.22 -43.15 11.57
CA LEU A 61 -11.14 -43.10 12.57
C LEU A 61 -9.73 -43.30 11.97
N GLY A 62 -8.92 -42.23 12.02
CA GLY A 62 -7.48 -42.33 12.19
C GLY A 62 -6.61 -42.04 10.96
N LEU A 63 -5.71 -41.07 11.15
CA LEU A 63 -4.41 -40.93 10.47
C LEU A 63 -4.39 -40.49 9.00
N THR A 64 -4.33 -39.17 8.79
CA THR A 64 -3.33 -38.55 7.89
C THR A 64 -3.11 -37.08 8.30
N CYS A 65 -2.55 -36.89 9.49
CA CYS A 65 -1.91 -35.65 9.92
C CYS A 65 -0.42 -35.96 10.00
N LEU A 66 0.33 -35.86 8.88
CA LEU A 66 1.81 -35.88 8.79
C LEU A 66 2.28 -36.03 7.32
N ALA A 67 1.86 -35.12 6.44
CA ALA A 67 2.45 -35.02 5.09
C ALA A 67 2.51 -33.59 4.54
N ALA A 68 1.78 -32.64 5.13
CA ALA A 68 1.80 -31.23 4.73
C ALA A 68 2.92 -30.39 5.40
N LEU A 69 3.75 -30.98 6.26
CA LEU A 69 4.83 -30.29 7.00
C LEU A 69 6.26 -30.64 6.52
N LEU A 70 6.41 -31.37 5.41
CA LEU A 70 7.73 -31.72 4.84
C LEU A 70 7.96 -31.24 3.40
N LEU A 71 7.14 -30.31 2.89
CA LEU A 71 7.32 -29.71 1.54
C LEU A 71 7.54 -28.20 1.52
N PHE A 72 7.60 -27.53 2.68
CA PHE A 72 8.03 -26.12 2.78
C PHE A 72 9.45 -25.95 3.34
N GLY A 73 10.21 -27.03 3.42
CA GLY A 73 11.47 -27.10 4.15
C GLY A 73 12.72 -27.35 3.31
N VAL A 74 12.75 -27.06 2.01
CA VAL A 74 14.01 -26.99 1.24
C VAL A 74 13.82 -26.04 0.05
N LEU A 75 14.25 -24.78 0.20
CA LEU A 75 14.81 -23.93 -0.87
C LEU A 75 15.28 -22.62 -0.22
N ILE A 76 16.21 -22.76 0.74
CA ILE A 76 17.11 -21.69 1.17
C ILE A 76 18.50 -22.33 1.14
N TRP A 77 19.25 -22.15 0.05
CA TRP A 77 20.50 -21.37 -0.01
C TRP A 77 21.35 -21.68 -1.28
N PRO A 78 22.43 -20.91 -1.60
CA PRO A 78 22.72 -20.47 -2.95
C PRO A 78 24.05 -21.04 -3.47
N LEU A 79 24.28 -21.02 -4.77
CA LEU A 79 25.64 -21.09 -5.30
C LEU A 79 25.78 -20.05 -6.40
N GLY A 80 26.60 -19.04 -6.11
CA GLY A 80 26.92 -17.93 -6.99
C GLY A 80 27.65 -16.85 -6.21
N GLU A 81 28.97 -17.00 -6.09
CA GLU A 81 29.89 -16.13 -5.37
C GLU A 81 29.76 -14.65 -5.73
N TRP A 82 29.46 -13.81 -4.74
CA TRP A 82 29.88 -12.42 -4.71
C TRP A 82 30.34 -12.04 -3.31
N GLY A 83 31.63 -11.70 -3.22
CA GLY A 83 32.26 -10.82 -2.23
C GLY A 83 31.93 -11.05 -0.76
N LYS A 84 32.90 -11.60 -0.01
CA LYS A 84 32.98 -11.47 1.46
C LYS A 84 32.86 -10.00 1.87
N GLY A 85 31.67 -9.61 2.30
CA GLY A 85 31.40 -8.38 3.03
C GLY A 85 30.48 -8.72 4.20
N ASP A 86 30.94 -8.45 5.40
CA ASP A 86 30.20 -8.65 6.65
C ASP A 86 29.08 -7.59 6.75
N TYR A 87 27.95 -7.83 6.08
CA TYR A 87 26.80 -6.93 6.06
C TYR A 87 25.80 -7.19 7.21
N ALA A 88 25.85 -8.37 7.83
CA ALA A 88 25.03 -8.69 9.00
C ALA A 88 25.55 -8.04 10.29
N GLY A 89 26.86 -7.78 10.39
CA GLY A 89 27.47 -7.11 11.55
C GLY A 89 27.25 -5.60 11.64
N LYS A 90 26.79 -4.92 10.57
CA LYS A 90 26.62 -3.45 10.56
C LYS A 90 25.22 -2.97 10.94
N LEU A 91 24.19 -3.79 10.77
CA LEU A 91 22.81 -3.40 11.06
C LEU A 91 22.52 -3.20 12.55
N PRO A 92 23.03 -4.03 13.49
CA PRO A 92 22.90 -3.74 14.92
C PRO A 92 23.62 -2.45 15.30
N SER A 93 24.80 -2.18 14.72
CA SER A 93 25.62 -1.00 15.06
C SER A 93 24.94 0.35 14.79
N LEU A 94 24.01 0.40 13.82
CA LEU A 94 23.20 1.59 13.55
C LEU A 94 22.18 1.89 14.64
N TRP A 95 21.71 0.86 15.37
CA TRP A 95 20.71 0.99 16.43
C TRP A 95 21.31 0.88 17.85
N SER A 96 22.49 0.27 17.99
CA SER A 96 23.15 0.05 19.30
C SER A 96 24.17 1.13 19.68
N THR A 97 24.29 2.22 18.92
CA THR A 97 25.12 3.37 19.29
C THR A 97 24.28 4.43 20.01
N THR A 98 23.62 4.06 21.10
CA THR A 98 23.07 5.01 22.08
C THR A 98 24.04 5.11 23.25
N THR A 99 25.20 5.74 23.00
CA THR A 99 25.97 6.45 24.03
C THR A 99 26.98 7.36 23.35
N GLY A 100 26.75 8.68 23.44
CA GLY A 100 27.84 9.64 23.57
C GLY A 100 28.54 10.19 22.31
N ALA A 101 27.96 10.09 21.12
CA ALA A 101 28.26 11.02 20.04
C ALA A 101 26.96 11.36 19.32
N ALA A 102 26.39 12.52 19.66
CA ALA A 102 25.35 13.10 18.82
C ALA A 102 25.94 13.25 17.43
N VAL A 103 25.46 12.46 16.45
CA VAL A 103 25.56 12.86 15.05
C VAL A 103 24.63 14.05 14.94
N GLN A 104 25.17 15.21 15.26
CA GLN A 104 24.54 16.49 15.05
C GLN A 104 24.15 16.53 13.57
N PRO A 105 22.89 16.84 13.21
CA PRO A 105 22.52 16.99 11.82
C PRO A 105 23.46 18.04 11.24
N THR A 106 24.33 17.61 10.35
CA THR A 106 25.39 18.48 9.86
C THR A 106 24.72 19.58 9.06
N ALA A 107 24.77 20.80 9.57
CA ALA A 107 24.52 22.02 8.78
C ALA A 107 25.63 22.28 7.73
N SER A 108 26.46 21.27 7.40
CA SER A 108 27.46 21.33 6.34
C SER A 108 27.41 20.09 5.45
N SER A 109 26.90 20.30 4.23
CA SER A 109 27.24 19.64 2.97
C SER A 109 27.84 18.21 3.02
N GLN A 110 27.11 17.21 3.51
CA GLN A 110 27.01 16.04 2.63
C GLN A 110 26.33 16.57 1.38
N THR A 111 27.05 16.58 0.26
CA THR A 111 26.55 17.16 -1.00
C THR A 111 25.24 16.43 -1.33
N TYR A 112 24.12 17.09 -1.04
CA TYR A 112 22.82 16.64 -1.49
C TYR A 112 22.85 16.69 -3.01
N ASN A 113 23.18 15.54 -3.60
CA ASN A 113 23.38 15.37 -5.03
C ASN A 113 22.67 14.06 -5.42
N PRO A 114 21.33 14.07 -5.40
CA PRO A 114 20.56 12.87 -5.68
C PRO A 114 20.91 12.35 -7.08
N PRO A 115 21.14 11.04 -7.25
CA PRO A 115 21.31 10.46 -8.57
C PRO A 115 20.13 10.80 -9.48
N VAL A 116 20.40 11.03 -10.76
CA VAL A 116 19.36 11.23 -11.78
C VAL A 116 18.40 10.04 -11.73
N GLY A 117 17.11 10.32 -11.63
CA GLY A 117 16.10 9.27 -11.46
C GLY A 117 15.62 9.07 -10.03
N SER A 118 16.24 9.70 -9.03
CA SER A 118 15.74 9.63 -7.65
C SER A 118 14.38 10.31 -7.48
N ALA A 119 13.56 9.78 -6.58
CA ALA A 119 12.45 10.53 -5.99
C ALA A 119 13.00 11.39 -4.83
N GLU A 120 12.52 12.62 -4.70
CA GLU A 120 13.02 13.58 -3.72
C GLU A 120 11.88 13.98 -2.78
N PHE A 121 12.21 14.17 -1.50
CA PHE A 121 11.25 14.48 -0.45
C PHE A 121 11.80 15.60 0.43
N GLU A 122 10.91 16.48 0.89
CA GLU A 122 11.20 17.44 1.95
C GLU A 122 10.35 17.09 3.17
N ILE A 123 11.01 16.76 4.27
CA ILE A 123 10.36 16.31 5.52
C ILE A 123 11.01 17.12 6.65
N ASP A 124 10.20 17.85 7.40
CA ASP A 124 10.65 18.78 8.45
C ASP A 124 11.78 19.73 8.02
N GLY A 125 11.69 20.22 6.78
CA GLY A 125 12.68 21.14 6.17
C GLY A 125 14.01 20.49 5.78
N LEU A 126 14.13 19.17 5.95
CA LEU A 126 15.28 18.38 5.53
C LEU A 126 14.98 17.68 4.21
N LYS A 127 15.99 17.65 3.33
CA LYS A 127 15.88 17.00 2.02
C LYS A 127 16.36 15.55 2.06
N TYR A 128 15.52 14.67 1.54
CA TYR A 128 15.78 13.24 1.41
C TYR A 128 15.62 12.83 -0.06
N TYR A 129 16.31 11.76 -0.46
CA TYR A 129 16.15 11.20 -1.79
C TYR A 129 16.14 9.67 -1.75
N MET A 130 15.34 9.09 -2.62
CA MET A 130 15.22 7.65 -2.84
C MET A 130 15.72 7.34 -4.24
N PRO A 131 16.89 6.69 -4.39
CA PRO A 131 17.34 6.20 -5.69
C PRO A 131 16.34 5.19 -6.24
N LEU A 132 15.88 5.42 -7.47
CA LEU A 132 14.92 4.55 -8.14
C LEU A 132 15.46 4.08 -9.49
N PRO A 133 15.32 2.79 -9.80
CA PRO A 133 15.39 2.28 -11.17
C PRO A 133 14.46 3.03 -12.15
N LEU A 134 14.84 3.06 -13.43
CA LEU A 134 14.11 3.79 -14.48
C LEU A 134 12.72 3.23 -14.79
N ASP A 135 12.44 1.98 -14.43
CA ASP A 135 11.16 1.29 -14.62
C ASP A 135 10.13 1.60 -13.53
N ARG A 136 10.45 2.54 -12.62
CA ARG A 136 9.62 2.93 -11.48
C ARG A 136 9.18 4.39 -11.57
N SER A 137 7.92 4.64 -11.26
CA SER A 137 7.30 5.98 -11.28
C SER A 137 7.58 6.72 -9.97
N LYS A 138 8.37 7.79 -10.03
CA LYS A 138 8.75 8.58 -8.85
C LYS A 138 7.54 9.15 -8.10
N GLU A 139 6.45 9.46 -8.82
CA GLU A 139 5.23 10.05 -8.24
C GLU A 139 4.53 9.11 -7.25
N ARG A 140 4.92 7.83 -7.23
CA ARG A 140 4.34 6.78 -6.38
C ARG A 140 5.31 6.28 -5.32
N ALA A 141 6.44 6.95 -5.17
CA ALA A 141 7.35 6.74 -4.06
C ALA A 141 6.83 7.47 -2.83
N PHE A 142 6.92 6.82 -1.67
CA PHE A 142 6.44 7.38 -0.42
C PHE A 142 7.58 7.48 0.59
N ALA A 143 7.60 8.56 1.37
CA ALA A 143 8.45 8.72 2.54
C ALA A 143 7.72 9.58 3.57
N VAL A 144 7.82 9.20 4.85
CA VAL A 144 7.22 9.94 5.96
C VAL A 144 8.08 9.82 7.20
N GLU A 145 8.13 10.88 7.99
CA GLU A 145 8.77 10.87 9.30
C GLU A 145 7.86 10.27 10.37
N THR A 146 8.50 9.58 11.31
CA THR A 146 7.91 9.00 12.51
C THR A 146 8.84 9.26 13.70
N SER A 147 8.39 8.97 14.92
CA SER A 147 9.24 9.07 16.11
C SER A 147 10.50 8.18 16.02
N VAL A 148 10.38 7.05 15.31
CA VAL A 148 11.42 6.01 15.21
C VAL A 148 12.40 6.26 14.05
N GLY A 149 11.99 6.97 13.02
CA GLY A 149 12.81 7.20 11.81
C GLY A 149 11.99 7.62 10.60
N ILE A 150 12.59 7.55 9.42
CA ILE A 150 11.92 7.80 8.14
C ILE A 150 11.44 6.46 7.58
N VAL A 151 10.12 6.30 7.44
CA VAL A 151 9.52 5.16 6.78
C VAL A 151 9.27 5.48 5.32
N TRP A 152 9.60 4.56 4.43
CA TRP A 152 9.47 4.79 2.99
C TRP A 152 9.15 3.51 2.22
N SER A 153 8.57 3.68 1.03
CA SER A 153 8.31 2.58 0.08
C SER A 153 8.69 3.03 -1.33
N PRO A 154 9.58 2.29 -2.03
CA PRO A 154 9.68 2.44 -3.46
C PRO A 154 8.40 1.87 -4.11
N PRO A 155 7.96 2.43 -5.24
CA PRO A 155 6.88 1.84 -6.00
C PRO A 155 7.38 0.58 -6.70
N PRO A 156 6.53 -0.44 -6.89
CA PRO A 156 6.88 -1.59 -7.71
C PRO A 156 6.95 -1.21 -9.20
N PRO A 157 7.71 -1.96 -10.01
CA PRO A 157 7.65 -1.83 -11.46
C PRO A 157 6.24 -2.20 -11.94
N ARG A 158 5.78 -1.53 -13.00
CA ARG A 158 4.47 -1.77 -13.60
C ARG A 158 4.62 -2.14 -15.07
N VAL A 159 3.89 -3.15 -15.49
CA VAL A 159 3.86 -3.61 -16.89
C VAL A 159 2.44 -3.69 -17.40
N ASP A 160 2.25 -3.46 -18.70
CA ASP A 160 0.95 -3.57 -19.36
C ASP A 160 0.47 -5.03 -19.43
N TYR A 161 -0.82 -5.22 -19.15
CA TYR A 161 -1.54 -6.48 -19.30
C TYR A 161 -2.42 -6.43 -20.54
N LEU A 162 -1.95 -7.05 -21.64
CA LEU A 162 -2.65 -7.25 -22.93
C LEU A 162 -3.10 -5.97 -23.70
N LYS A 163 -3.42 -4.88 -23.02
CA LYS A 163 -3.82 -3.58 -23.56
C LYS A 163 -3.18 -2.46 -22.73
N PRO A 164 -2.82 -1.33 -23.35
CA PRO A 164 -2.36 -0.15 -22.62
C PRO A 164 -3.35 0.26 -21.52
N LYS A 165 -2.82 0.70 -20.36
CA LYS A 165 -3.57 1.17 -19.17
C LYS A 165 -4.15 0.09 -18.25
N TYR A 166 -4.05 -1.19 -18.61
CA TYR A 166 -4.29 -2.29 -17.68
C TYR A 166 -2.94 -2.72 -17.11
N THR A 167 -2.35 -1.91 -16.22
CA THR A 167 -1.05 -2.24 -15.67
C THR A 167 -1.18 -3.07 -14.39
N HIS A 168 -0.18 -3.91 -14.13
CA HIS A 168 -0.04 -4.60 -12.85
C HIS A 168 1.37 -4.46 -12.29
N ASN A 169 1.47 -4.61 -10.98
CA ASN A 169 2.75 -4.63 -10.29
C ASN A 169 3.44 -5.97 -10.54
N THR A 170 4.72 -5.97 -10.88
CA THR A 170 5.54 -7.19 -11.02
C THR A 170 6.23 -7.59 -9.72
N GLU A 171 6.34 -6.65 -8.78
CA GLU A 171 6.89 -6.82 -7.45
C GLU A 171 5.90 -6.31 -6.39
N PRO A 172 5.98 -6.80 -5.14
CA PRO A 172 5.19 -6.24 -4.06
C PRO A 172 5.71 -4.89 -3.58
N TYR A 173 4.83 -4.11 -2.95
CA TYR A 173 5.26 -2.99 -2.12
C TYR A 173 6.08 -3.49 -0.93
N THR A 174 7.14 -2.76 -0.61
CA THR A 174 7.97 -3.03 0.55
C THR A 174 8.21 -1.74 1.31
N LEU A 175 7.90 -1.78 2.61
CA LEU A 175 8.14 -0.72 3.56
C LEU A 175 9.51 -0.90 4.20
N TYR A 176 10.26 0.18 4.27
CA TYR A 176 11.57 0.27 4.89
C TYR A 176 11.57 1.36 5.97
N LEU A 177 12.45 1.22 6.96
CA LEU A 177 12.69 2.16 8.04
C LEU A 177 14.17 2.54 8.06
N THR A 178 14.45 3.81 7.80
CA THR A 178 15.78 4.40 7.88
C THR A 178 15.89 5.25 9.16
N PRO A 179 16.99 5.15 9.94
CA PRO A 179 17.22 6.06 11.06
C PRO A 179 17.25 7.53 10.63
N LYS A 180 16.88 8.44 11.53
CA LYS A 180 16.95 9.89 11.25
C LYS A 180 18.39 10.33 10.95
N GLY A 181 18.53 11.40 10.17
CA GLY A 181 19.82 11.98 9.80
C GLY A 181 20.47 11.39 8.54
N HIS A 182 19.89 10.34 7.94
CA HIS A 182 20.32 9.81 6.66
C HIS A 182 19.44 10.37 5.53
N SER A 183 20.03 11.20 4.65
CA SER A 183 19.32 11.79 3.51
C SER A 183 19.02 10.79 2.38
N GLU A 184 19.84 9.75 2.23
CA GLU A 184 19.59 8.66 1.27
C GLU A 184 18.65 7.61 1.87
N LEU A 185 17.51 7.42 1.21
CA LEU A 185 16.53 6.37 1.48
C LEU A 185 16.79 5.18 0.54
N SER A 186 17.63 4.25 0.97
CA SER A 186 17.96 3.05 0.17
C SER A 186 17.89 1.76 0.98
N ALA A 187 17.58 0.66 0.30
CA ALA A 187 17.41 -0.64 0.95
C ALA A 187 18.71 -1.15 1.60
N ASN A 188 19.86 -0.60 1.21
CA ASN A 188 21.17 -0.95 1.75
C ASN A 188 21.43 -0.34 3.14
N SER A 189 20.81 0.81 3.44
CA SER A 189 20.97 1.54 4.71
C SER A 189 19.74 1.43 5.61
N ALA A 190 18.67 0.83 5.12
CA ALA A 190 17.39 0.75 5.81
C ALA A 190 17.06 -0.67 6.29
N LYS A 191 16.19 -0.73 7.30
CA LYS A 191 15.59 -1.98 7.74
C LYS A 191 14.29 -2.22 7.00
N ARG A 192 14.13 -3.39 6.37
CA ARG A 192 12.84 -3.80 5.81
C ARG A 192 11.87 -4.11 6.96
N ILE A 193 10.74 -3.39 7.02
CA ILE A 193 9.75 -3.56 8.09
C ILE A 193 8.57 -4.43 7.67
N TYR A 194 8.13 -4.34 6.40
CA TYR A 194 7.02 -5.14 5.90
C TYR A 194 7.06 -5.25 4.38
N THR A 195 6.70 -6.41 3.84
CA THR A 195 6.50 -6.62 2.40
C THR A 195 5.09 -7.15 2.19
N PHE A 196 4.32 -6.49 1.33
CA PHE A 196 3.01 -6.97 0.95
C PHE A 196 3.14 -8.29 0.17
N PRO A 197 2.15 -9.19 0.24
CA PRO A 197 2.04 -10.22 -0.78
C PRO A 197 1.90 -9.58 -2.16
N LEU A 198 2.44 -10.19 -3.21
CA LEU A 198 2.20 -9.68 -4.58
C LEU A 198 0.72 -9.77 -4.94
N TYR A 199 0.11 -10.91 -4.61
CA TYR A 199 -1.29 -11.19 -4.89
C TYR A 199 -2.17 -10.96 -3.65
N ALA A 200 -3.27 -10.25 -3.84
CA ALA A 200 -4.28 -9.99 -2.83
C ALA A 200 -5.39 -11.07 -2.85
N GLY A 201 -5.01 -12.33 -2.63
CA GLY A 201 -5.94 -13.46 -2.43
C GLY A 201 -6.50 -14.12 -3.70
N GLY A 202 -6.37 -13.50 -4.87
CA GLY A 202 -6.81 -14.04 -6.16
C GLY A 202 -5.70 -14.03 -7.23
N ALA A 203 -5.79 -14.96 -8.18
CA ALA A 203 -4.95 -14.89 -9.38
C ALA A 203 -5.32 -13.61 -10.15
N GLN A 204 -4.34 -12.74 -10.40
CA GLN A 204 -4.52 -11.42 -11.02
C GLN A 204 -5.16 -10.34 -10.15
N THR A 205 -5.28 -10.55 -8.83
CA THR A 205 -5.62 -9.48 -7.88
C THR A 205 -4.35 -9.00 -7.18
N TYR A 206 -4.07 -7.71 -7.23
CA TYR A 206 -2.84 -7.10 -6.73
C TYR A 206 -3.15 -6.07 -5.65
N PHE A 207 -2.23 -5.87 -4.71
CA PHE A 207 -2.32 -4.76 -3.77
C PHE A 207 -1.93 -3.43 -4.43
N ASP A 208 -2.61 -2.36 -4.05
CA ASP A 208 -2.16 -0.99 -4.27
C ASP A 208 -1.93 -0.32 -2.92
N LEU A 209 -0.73 0.22 -2.72
CA LEU A 209 -0.43 1.07 -1.58
C LEU A 209 -0.90 2.49 -1.90
N GLY A 210 -1.75 3.03 -1.02
CA GLY A 210 -2.16 4.42 -1.03
C GLY A 210 -1.25 5.28 -0.16
N TYR A 211 -1.80 6.35 0.40
CA TYR A 211 -1.06 7.27 1.27
C TYR A 211 -0.50 6.58 2.52
N ILE A 212 0.66 7.05 2.97
CA ILE A 212 1.27 6.70 4.25
C ILE A 212 1.41 7.95 5.12
N TYR A 213 1.32 7.78 6.44
CA TYR A 213 1.36 8.84 7.43
C TYR A 213 2.14 8.38 8.66
N GLY A 214 2.93 9.28 9.25
CA GLY A 214 3.51 9.07 10.56
C GLY A 214 2.50 9.40 11.66
N ALA A 215 2.43 8.55 12.68
CA ALA A 215 1.58 8.74 13.85
C ALA A 215 2.35 8.34 15.12
N GLY A 216 3.32 9.18 15.51
CA GLY A 216 4.22 8.87 16.62
C GLY A 216 5.06 7.63 16.33
N ASP A 217 4.92 6.59 17.15
CA ASP A 217 5.60 5.30 17.00
C ASP A 217 4.93 4.36 15.98
N TYR A 218 3.87 4.80 15.30
CA TYR A 218 3.15 4.01 14.31
C TYR A 218 3.27 4.59 12.90
N LEU A 219 3.28 3.68 11.93
CA LEU A 219 2.99 4.01 10.53
C LEU A 219 1.50 3.76 10.28
N LEU A 220 0.77 4.76 9.84
CA LEU A 220 -0.55 4.59 9.23
C LEU A 220 -0.39 4.53 7.71
N PHE A 221 -1.17 3.67 7.06
CA PHE A 221 -1.20 3.64 5.61
C PHE A 221 -2.54 3.14 5.09
N SER A 222 -2.91 3.64 3.93
CA SER A 222 -4.06 3.13 3.17
C SER A 222 -3.59 2.11 2.15
N HIS A 223 -4.39 1.08 1.91
CA HIS A 223 -4.18 0.16 0.81
C HIS A 223 -5.51 -0.35 0.27
N ASN A 224 -5.52 -0.77 -0.98
CA ASN A 224 -6.65 -1.49 -1.55
C ASN A 224 -6.14 -2.68 -2.38
N ALA A 225 -7.06 -3.35 -3.05
CA ALA A 225 -6.72 -4.34 -4.05
C ALA A 225 -7.33 -3.95 -5.41
N TYR A 226 -6.78 -4.43 -6.50
CA TYR A 226 -7.43 -4.33 -7.81
C TYR A 226 -7.25 -5.64 -8.57
N THR A 227 -8.29 -6.03 -9.32
CA THR A 227 -8.27 -7.25 -10.16
C THR A 227 -8.19 -6.85 -11.62
N LEU A 228 -7.27 -7.46 -12.37
CA LEU A 228 -7.15 -7.22 -13.81
C LEU A 228 -8.41 -7.67 -14.57
N GLY A 229 -8.75 -6.94 -15.63
CA GLY A 229 -9.87 -7.26 -16.51
C GLY A 229 -11.27 -7.02 -15.90
N VAL A 230 -11.37 -6.77 -14.61
CA VAL A 230 -12.60 -6.29 -13.96
C VAL A 230 -12.62 -4.77 -14.10
N GLY A 231 -13.76 -4.19 -14.52
CA GLY A 231 -13.94 -2.73 -14.50
C GLY A 231 -13.57 -2.18 -13.12
N ARG A 232 -13.03 -0.95 -13.02
CA ARG A 232 -12.58 -0.33 -11.76
C ARG A 232 -13.76 -0.12 -10.78
N GLY A 233 -14.34 -1.19 -10.26
CA GLY A 233 -15.03 -1.15 -8.99
C GLY A 233 -13.96 -0.95 -7.93
N ALA A 234 -14.04 0.14 -7.19
CA ALA A 234 -13.10 0.40 -6.11
C ALA A 234 -13.28 -0.72 -5.07
N ASN A 235 -12.31 -1.63 -4.94
CA ASN A 235 -12.23 -2.38 -3.70
C ASN A 235 -12.05 -1.35 -2.58
N PRO A 236 -12.82 -1.46 -1.49
CA PRO A 236 -12.82 -0.44 -0.47
C PRO A 236 -11.39 -0.31 0.07
N ALA A 237 -10.90 0.93 0.11
CA ALA A 237 -9.61 1.20 0.71
C ALA A 237 -9.67 0.82 2.18
N LYS A 238 -8.57 0.31 2.71
CA LYS A 238 -8.40 -0.03 4.11
C LYS A 238 -7.33 0.86 4.70
N LEU A 239 -7.55 1.35 5.91
CA LEU A 239 -6.53 2.05 6.68
C LEU A 239 -5.98 1.07 7.71
N ALA A 240 -4.66 0.90 7.72
CA ALA A 240 -3.96 -0.01 8.61
C ALA A 240 -2.80 0.69 9.32
N ALA A 241 -2.34 0.08 10.42
CA ALA A 241 -1.22 0.55 11.21
C ALA A 241 -0.15 -0.53 11.42
N ILE A 242 1.11 -0.11 11.50
CA ILE A 242 2.26 -0.91 11.93
C ILE A 242 2.91 -0.25 13.16
N ASP A 243 3.20 -1.03 14.20
CA ASP A 243 4.00 -0.60 15.36
C ASP A 243 5.50 -0.59 14.99
N LEU A 244 6.10 0.58 14.90
CA LEU A 244 7.48 0.74 14.44
C LEU A 244 8.51 0.44 15.53
N ARG A 245 8.13 0.45 16.81
CA ARG A 245 9.05 0.06 17.90
C ARG A 245 9.43 -1.40 17.77
N LYS A 246 8.43 -2.25 17.51
CA LYS A 246 8.62 -3.68 17.24
C LYS A 246 9.50 -3.89 16.01
N ALA A 247 9.20 -3.16 14.93
CA ALA A 247 9.98 -3.23 13.71
C ALA A 247 11.45 -2.79 13.95
N ALA A 248 11.69 -1.73 14.75
CA ALA A 248 13.03 -1.23 15.06
C ALA A 248 13.88 -2.26 15.81
N VAL A 249 13.30 -2.99 16.77
CA VAL A 249 14.02 -4.05 17.52
C VAL A 249 14.11 -5.38 16.77
N GLY A 250 13.45 -5.52 15.61
CA GLY A 250 13.58 -6.69 14.72
C GLY A 250 12.53 -7.75 14.91
N GLU A 251 11.45 -7.42 15.62
CA GLU A 251 10.28 -8.26 15.66
C GLU A 251 9.55 -8.26 14.31
N VAL A 252 8.92 -9.38 14.01
CA VAL A 252 8.02 -9.49 12.86
C VAL A 252 6.77 -8.68 13.14
N VAL A 253 6.52 -7.66 12.34
CA VAL A 253 5.32 -6.82 12.42
C VAL A 253 4.31 -7.23 11.36
N VAL A 254 3.05 -7.25 11.76
CA VAL A 254 1.91 -7.50 10.86
C VAL A 254 1.02 -6.26 10.89
N PRO A 255 0.63 -5.71 9.73
CA PRO A 255 -0.34 -4.64 9.68
C PRO A 255 -1.63 -5.00 10.39
N ARG A 256 -2.13 -4.08 11.21
CA ARG A 256 -3.47 -4.17 11.78
C ARG A 256 -4.38 -3.22 11.04
N GLU A 257 -5.47 -3.74 10.49
CA GLU A 257 -6.52 -2.92 9.91
C GLU A 257 -7.25 -2.14 11.03
N LEU A 258 -7.36 -0.81 10.88
CA LEU A 258 -8.08 0.07 11.78
C LEU A 258 -9.54 0.23 11.31
N LEU A 259 -9.72 0.46 10.01
CA LEU A 259 -11.04 0.62 9.40
C LEU A 259 -11.01 0.33 7.90
N THR A 260 -12.18 0.00 7.37
CA THR A 260 -12.45 -0.01 5.94
C THR A 260 -13.11 1.32 5.57
N VAL A 261 -12.58 1.99 4.55
CA VAL A 261 -13.07 3.28 4.07
C VAL A 261 -14.39 3.06 3.36
N ASP A 262 -15.46 3.61 3.93
CA ASP A 262 -16.80 3.59 3.37
C ASP A 262 -17.04 4.81 2.48
N SER A 263 -17.91 4.68 1.48
CA SER A 263 -18.46 5.77 0.68
C SER A 263 -19.00 6.94 1.51
N ALA A 264 -19.57 6.69 2.70
CA ALA A 264 -20.05 7.72 3.62
C ALA A 264 -18.95 8.70 4.04
N TYR A 265 -17.69 8.24 4.10
CA TYR A 265 -16.54 9.09 4.42
C TYR A 265 -16.17 10.05 3.28
N GLY A 266 -16.83 9.95 2.12
CA GLY A 266 -16.61 10.78 0.95
C GLY A 266 -17.71 11.80 0.62
N LEU A 267 -18.83 11.84 1.37
CA LEU A 267 -20.00 12.64 0.97
C LEU A 267 -19.83 14.15 1.19
N TYR A 268 -19.76 14.57 2.45
CA TYR A 268 -19.82 15.99 2.83
C TYR A 268 -18.42 16.55 3.16
N LYS A 269 -18.26 17.28 4.26
CA LYS A 269 -16.98 17.76 4.80
C LYS A 269 -16.31 16.73 5.71
N SER A 270 -16.43 15.44 5.37
CA SER A 270 -15.79 14.36 6.13
C SER A 270 -14.26 14.50 6.11
N PHE A 271 -13.59 14.08 7.17
CA PHE A 271 -12.14 14.14 7.28
C PHE A 271 -11.55 13.14 8.27
N MET A 272 -10.24 12.95 8.19
CA MET A 272 -9.44 12.28 9.21
C MET A 272 -8.27 13.14 9.67
N ALA A 273 -7.96 13.08 10.97
CA ALA A 273 -6.87 13.82 11.59
C ALA A 273 -6.08 12.90 12.54
N ILE A 274 -4.75 13.00 12.49
CA ILE A 274 -3.83 12.16 13.26
C ILE A 274 -3.23 13.01 14.38
N ASP A 275 -3.54 12.65 15.63
CA ASP A 275 -2.86 13.21 16.80
C ASP A 275 -1.62 12.35 17.07
N GLN A 276 -0.47 12.81 16.59
CA GLN A 276 0.79 12.06 16.72
C GLN A 276 1.27 11.95 18.17
N ASP A 277 0.98 12.94 19.01
CA ASP A 277 1.40 12.98 20.41
C ASP A 277 0.62 11.96 21.26
N ARG A 278 -0.65 11.72 20.89
CA ARG A 278 -1.54 10.77 21.56
C ARG A 278 -1.66 9.43 20.83
N GLU A 279 -1.11 9.33 19.63
CA GLU A 279 -1.24 8.16 18.75
C GLU A 279 -2.71 7.79 18.52
N GLU A 280 -3.52 8.82 18.24
CA GLU A 280 -4.96 8.71 18.00
C GLU A 280 -5.30 9.14 16.57
N LEU A 281 -6.36 8.54 16.01
CA LEU A 281 -6.94 8.94 14.73
C LEU A 281 -8.38 9.40 14.95
N LEU A 282 -8.63 10.70 14.73
CA LEU A 282 -9.97 11.27 14.70
C LEU A 282 -10.55 11.08 13.29
N LEU A 283 -11.70 10.42 13.22
CA LEU A 283 -12.54 10.31 12.03
C LEU A 283 -13.83 11.11 12.25
N VAL A 284 -14.11 12.03 11.34
CA VAL A 284 -15.37 12.76 11.28
C VAL A 284 -16.03 12.48 9.94
N ASP A 285 -17.24 11.93 9.99
CA ASP A 285 -18.05 11.67 8.81
C ASP A 285 -19.47 12.18 8.98
N TYR A 286 -20.23 12.20 7.88
CA TYR A 286 -21.54 12.80 7.82
C TYR A 286 -22.51 11.84 7.13
N THR A 287 -23.68 11.66 7.74
CA THR A 287 -24.79 10.91 7.16
C THR A 287 -25.94 11.85 6.86
N GLU A 288 -26.57 11.73 5.69
CA GLU A 288 -27.76 12.52 5.36
C GLU A 288 -28.90 12.25 6.37
N ASP A 289 -29.56 13.31 6.84
CA ASP A 289 -30.62 13.23 7.85
C ASP A 289 -32.03 12.98 7.25
N GLY A 290 -32.12 12.86 5.92
CA GLY A 290 -33.38 12.70 5.18
C GLY A 290 -34.24 13.97 5.08
N LYS A 291 -33.78 15.11 5.59
CA LYS A 291 -34.43 16.43 5.57
C LYS A 291 -33.61 17.48 4.81
N GLY A 292 -32.60 17.03 4.05
CA GLY A 292 -31.69 17.89 3.32
C GLY A 292 -30.51 18.41 4.17
N GLY A 293 -30.33 17.89 5.38
CA GLY A 293 -29.19 18.17 6.25
C GLY A 293 -28.27 16.96 6.43
N TYR A 294 -27.24 17.15 7.24
CA TYR A 294 -26.26 16.11 7.57
C TYR A 294 -26.13 15.99 9.10
N THR A 295 -26.05 14.76 9.58
CA THR A 295 -25.72 14.44 10.97
C THR A 295 -24.25 14.05 11.05
N GLN A 296 -23.49 14.74 11.90
CA GLN A 296 -22.08 14.46 12.13
C GLN A 296 -21.89 13.20 12.99
N GLN A 297 -20.93 12.37 12.61
CA GLN A 297 -20.50 11.18 13.33
C GLN A 297 -19.01 11.30 13.62
N ASN A 298 -18.63 11.02 14.87
CA ASN A 298 -17.27 11.27 15.36
C ASN A 298 -16.72 10.02 16.03
N LYS A 299 -15.62 9.47 15.51
CA LYS A 299 -14.92 8.34 16.10
C LYS A 299 -13.48 8.71 16.37
N LEU A 300 -13.01 8.43 17.58
CA LEU A 300 -11.61 8.58 17.96
C LEU A 300 -11.02 7.19 18.16
N TYR A 301 -10.12 6.79 17.28
CA TYR A 301 -9.44 5.50 17.30
C TYR A 301 -8.14 5.62 18.09
N ASP A 302 -7.89 4.64 18.94
CA ASP A 302 -6.57 4.36 19.49
C ASP A 302 -5.79 3.53 18.44
N ILE A 303 -4.70 4.08 17.90
CA ILE A 303 -3.94 3.44 16.81
C ILE A 303 -3.29 2.14 17.31
N ALA A 304 -2.88 2.11 18.58
CA ALA A 304 -2.18 1.01 19.23
C ALA A 304 -3.03 -0.25 19.37
N THR A 305 -4.34 -0.13 19.48
CA THR A 305 -5.29 -1.22 19.73
C THR A 305 -6.29 -1.41 18.60
N GLY A 306 -6.56 -0.35 17.82
CA GLY A 306 -7.64 -0.31 16.83
C GLY A 306 -9.03 -0.12 17.43
N ASN A 307 -9.15 0.01 18.76
CA ASN A 307 -10.41 0.33 19.41
C ASN A 307 -10.78 1.79 19.14
N PHE A 308 -12.07 2.10 19.17
CA PHE A 308 -12.54 3.47 19.06
C PHE A 308 -13.58 3.81 20.11
N GLN A 309 -13.67 5.11 20.43
CA GLN A 309 -14.78 5.71 21.16
C GLN A 309 -15.56 6.65 20.25
N VAL A 310 -16.88 6.72 20.45
CA VAL A 310 -17.73 7.70 19.78
C VAL A 310 -17.71 8.99 20.60
N LEU A 311 -17.41 10.12 19.96
CA LEU A 311 -17.45 11.43 20.61
C LEU A 311 -18.83 12.05 20.44
N THR A 312 -19.41 12.53 21.54
CA THR A 312 -20.79 13.07 21.56
C THR A 312 -20.89 14.56 21.28
N GLY A 313 -19.77 15.29 21.34
CA GLY A 313 -19.72 16.72 21.03
C GLY A 313 -19.53 16.96 19.53
N ASP A 314 -19.96 18.14 19.07
CA ASP A 314 -19.68 18.60 17.71
C ASP A 314 -18.19 18.94 17.58
N ILE A 315 -17.55 18.33 16.60
CA ILE A 315 -16.19 18.66 16.16
C ILE A 315 -16.28 19.87 15.25
N THR A 316 -15.56 20.93 15.59
CA THR A 316 -15.50 22.15 14.77
C THR A 316 -14.18 22.23 14.03
N THR A 317 -14.17 22.91 12.88
CA THR A 317 -12.97 23.07 12.06
C THR A 317 -12.66 24.54 11.82
N VAL A 318 -11.40 24.94 11.97
CA VAL A 318 -10.91 26.28 11.65
C VAL A 318 -9.96 26.19 10.46
N LYS A 319 -10.21 27.03 9.44
CA LYS A 319 -9.32 27.22 8.30
C LYS A 319 -8.19 28.19 8.68
N ASN A 320 -6.96 27.81 8.38
CA ASN A 320 -5.76 28.61 8.59
C ASN A 320 -4.92 28.62 7.31
N GLU A 321 -3.96 29.56 7.24
CA GLU A 321 -3.01 29.68 6.14
C GLU A 321 -1.58 29.52 6.66
N ARG A 322 -0.72 28.82 5.91
CA ARG A 322 0.72 28.77 6.15
C ARG A 322 1.50 29.12 4.89
N PRO A 323 2.66 29.79 5.00
CA PRO A 323 3.52 30.02 3.84
C PRO A 323 4.05 28.68 3.34
N VAL A 324 4.01 28.48 2.03
CA VAL A 324 4.63 27.32 1.37
C VAL A 324 5.40 27.79 0.14
N LYS A 325 6.47 27.07 -0.19
CA LYS A 325 7.20 27.28 -1.44
C LYS A 325 6.65 26.34 -2.50
N THR A 326 6.12 26.90 -3.58
CA THR A 326 5.70 26.12 -4.74
C THR A 326 6.80 26.16 -5.79
N HIS A 327 7.18 24.99 -6.29
CA HIS A 327 8.19 24.86 -7.34
C HIS A 327 7.51 24.64 -8.70
N TYR A 328 7.72 25.56 -9.64
CA TYR A 328 7.34 25.45 -11.04
C TYR A 328 8.62 25.29 -11.88
N GLY A 329 9.09 24.04 -12.00
CA GLY A 329 10.41 23.78 -12.59
C GLY A 329 11.52 24.38 -11.74
N GLU A 330 12.35 25.24 -12.33
CA GLU A 330 13.44 25.94 -11.62
C GLU A 330 12.98 27.16 -10.82
N ILE A 331 11.72 27.59 -11.00
CA ILE A 331 11.18 28.78 -10.33
C ILE A 331 10.53 28.36 -9.01
N SER A 332 10.93 29.00 -7.93
CA SER A 332 10.28 28.84 -6.61
C SER A 332 9.50 30.11 -6.28
N THR A 333 8.21 29.99 -6.01
CA THR A 333 7.36 31.11 -5.58
C THR A 333 6.85 30.89 -4.16
N ASP A 334 6.88 31.94 -3.34
CA ASP A 334 6.24 31.94 -2.03
C ASP A 334 4.72 32.07 -2.25
N THR A 335 3.99 31.04 -1.84
CA THR A 335 2.53 30.99 -1.88
C THR A 335 2.01 30.72 -0.47
N LYS A 336 0.68 30.67 -0.33
CA LYS A 336 0.02 30.24 0.90
C LYS A 336 -0.72 28.94 0.65
N ALA A 337 -0.59 28.00 1.58
CA ALA A 337 -1.42 26.81 1.61
C ALA A 337 -2.43 26.92 2.74
N ASP A 338 -3.67 26.60 2.40
CA ASP A 338 -4.72 26.38 3.37
C ASP A 338 -4.46 25.08 4.14
N TYR A 339 -4.70 25.11 5.44
CA TYR A 339 -4.78 23.92 6.28
C TYR A 339 -5.92 24.08 7.29
N PHE A 340 -6.41 22.96 7.81
CA PHE A 340 -7.56 22.95 8.71
C PHE A 340 -7.16 22.34 10.05
N VAL A 341 -7.69 22.89 11.14
CA VAL A 341 -7.53 22.37 12.50
C VAL A 341 -8.89 21.97 13.02
N ALA A 342 -9.01 20.74 13.50
CA ALA A 342 -10.19 20.23 14.17
C ALA A 342 -10.09 20.46 15.68
N HIS A 343 -11.16 20.96 16.30
CA HIS A 343 -11.28 21.15 17.75
C HIS A 343 -12.35 20.22 18.32
N TYR A 344 -12.03 19.53 19.41
CA TYR A 344 -12.87 18.49 19.99
C TYR A 344 -12.62 18.29 21.49
N GLU A 345 -13.56 17.62 22.17
CA GLU A 345 -13.43 17.32 23.60
C GLU A 345 -13.32 15.81 23.85
N VAL A 346 -12.40 15.42 24.73
CA VAL A 346 -12.29 14.05 25.24
C VAL A 346 -12.25 14.09 26.76
N LYS A 347 -13.28 13.55 27.41
CA LYS A 347 -13.38 13.47 28.89
C LYS A 347 -13.16 14.83 29.59
N GLY A 348 -13.69 15.92 29.04
CA GLY A 348 -13.52 17.28 29.58
C GLY A 348 -12.26 18.01 29.13
N GLU A 349 -11.33 17.34 28.43
CA GLU A 349 -10.13 17.95 27.86
C GLU A 349 -10.43 18.48 26.45
N GLN A 350 -10.24 19.79 26.24
CA GLN A 350 -10.29 20.40 24.92
C GLN A 350 -9.01 20.10 24.15
N ARG A 351 -9.14 19.56 22.94
CA ARG A 351 -8.05 19.13 22.06
C ARG A 351 -8.15 19.80 20.70
N SER A 352 -7.01 19.89 20.03
CA SER A 352 -6.90 20.45 18.68
C SER A 352 -5.91 19.63 17.86
N VAL A 353 -6.22 19.36 16.60
CA VAL A 353 -5.36 18.54 15.72
C VAL A 353 -5.47 19.03 14.27
N GLU A 354 -4.34 19.07 13.53
CA GLU A 354 -4.35 19.38 12.09
C GLU A 354 -5.04 18.24 11.31
N ILE A 355 -5.89 18.60 10.37
CA ILE A 355 -6.57 17.65 9.49
C ILE A 355 -5.61 17.21 8.39
N ASN A 356 -5.24 15.93 8.40
CA ASN A 356 -4.30 15.37 7.42
C ASN A 356 -4.99 14.80 6.18
N MET A 357 -6.29 14.49 6.26
CA MET A 357 -7.03 13.85 5.17
C MET A 357 -8.40 14.50 5.00
N LEU A 358 -8.57 15.30 3.94
CA LEU A 358 -9.87 15.82 3.51
C LEU A 358 -10.53 14.76 2.62
N THR A 359 -11.35 13.90 3.23
CA THR A 359 -11.93 12.75 2.52
C THR A 359 -13.25 13.09 1.82
N GLY A 360 -13.95 14.08 2.35
CA GLY A 360 -15.25 14.51 1.85
C GLY A 360 -15.18 15.39 0.59
N ARG A 361 -16.06 15.13 -0.40
CA ARG A 361 -16.08 15.87 -1.67
C ARG A 361 -16.46 17.34 -1.52
N GLN A 362 -17.22 17.69 -0.47
CA GLN A 362 -17.64 19.08 -0.28
C GLN A 362 -16.46 20.03 -0.07
N TRP A 363 -15.34 19.54 0.49
CA TRP A 363 -14.11 20.34 0.60
C TRP A 363 -13.63 20.86 -0.76
N PHE A 364 -13.67 20.00 -1.79
CA PHE A 364 -13.30 20.36 -3.14
C PHE A 364 -14.33 21.29 -3.80
N TYR A 365 -15.63 21.03 -3.59
CA TYR A 365 -16.68 21.88 -4.17
C TYR A 365 -16.66 23.30 -3.62
N ASP A 366 -16.42 23.46 -2.32
CA ASP A 366 -16.28 24.77 -1.69
C ASP A 366 -15.03 25.48 -2.22
N TRP A 367 -13.89 24.80 -2.27
CA TRP A 367 -12.66 25.36 -2.84
C TRP A 367 -12.86 25.79 -4.31
N TRP A 368 -13.50 24.96 -5.13
CA TRP A 368 -13.76 25.27 -6.53
C TRP A 368 -14.67 26.49 -6.69
N TYR A 369 -15.70 26.59 -5.85
CA TYR A 369 -16.59 27.73 -5.85
C TYR A 369 -15.87 29.01 -5.41
N ASP A 370 -15.02 28.94 -4.39
CA ASP A 370 -14.24 30.09 -3.92
C ASP A 370 -13.23 30.58 -4.99
N GLU A 371 -12.61 29.65 -5.72
CA GLU A 371 -11.60 29.96 -6.75
C GLU A 371 -12.23 30.47 -8.06
N TYR A 372 -13.32 29.86 -8.50
CA TYR A 372 -13.89 30.08 -9.84
C TYR A 372 -15.27 30.75 -9.83
N GLY A 373 -15.92 30.88 -8.67
CA GLY A 373 -17.30 31.38 -8.56
C GLY A 373 -18.36 30.42 -9.11
N GLU A 374 -17.97 29.19 -9.47
CA GLU A 374 -18.84 28.21 -10.11
C GLU A 374 -19.26 27.12 -9.13
N LYS A 375 -20.57 26.88 -9.01
CA LYS A 375 -21.07 25.79 -8.18
C LYS A 375 -21.03 24.49 -8.97
N ILE A 376 -20.36 23.49 -8.42
CA ILE A 376 -20.42 22.14 -8.94
C ILE A 376 -21.69 21.48 -8.40
N ASP A 377 -22.55 20.98 -9.30
CA ASP A 377 -23.68 20.12 -8.93
C ASP A 377 -23.16 18.68 -8.73
N PRO A 378 -23.17 18.14 -7.50
CA PRO A 378 -22.69 16.78 -7.24
C PRO A 378 -23.45 15.71 -8.03
N SER A 379 -24.73 15.96 -8.35
CA SER A 379 -25.59 15.02 -9.07
C SER A 379 -25.19 14.87 -10.55
N ALA A 380 -24.58 15.91 -11.13
CA ALA A 380 -24.13 15.92 -12.52
C ALA A 380 -22.86 15.07 -12.77
N MET A 381 -22.12 14.71 -11.72
CA MET A 381 -20.88 13.91 -11.82
C MET A 381 -21.08 12.41 -11.59
N SER A 382 -22.32 11.95 -11.36
CA SER A 382 -22.64 10.54 -11.08
C SER A 382 -22.58 9.61 -12.31
N ASN A 383 -22.22 10.12 -13.49
CA ASN A 383 -22.26 9.39 -14.77
C ASN A 383 -20.87 9.14 -15.41
N GLN A 384 -19.78 9.11 -14.64
CA GLN A 384 -18.45 8.72 -15.17
C GLN A 384 -17.81 7.56 -14.43
#